data_AF-A0A3B3VT72-F1
#
_entry.id   AF-A0A3B3VT72-F1
#
_cell.length_a   1.000
_cell.length_b   1.000
_cell.length_c   1.000
_cell.angle_alpha   90.00
_cell.angle_beta   90.00
_cell.angle_gamma   90.00
#
_symmetry.space_group_name_H-M   'P 1'
#
loop_
_entity.id
_entity.type
_entity.pdbx_description
1 polymer ?
#
loop_
_entity_poly.entity_id
_entity_poly.type
_entity_poly.pdbx_seq_one_letter_code
_entity_poly.pdbx_strand_id
1 'polypeptide(L)'
;VSMSGKVSAEELEEIREGFQKVDVDHSGFICASELGDLFREVGCPLPGYQIRELLQKLDRDKDSRINFEEFTAVGNDDKMAQGFRKALSKKEGVVAIKGTSELSSEGTTHSISEQERFAFANYINSSLEKDPDCKHVLPIDANTGHLFKAVADGIVLCKLINLSVPDTIDERTINKKKLTAFTTQENLNLALNSASAIGCQVVNIGAQDLKEGKPHLL
;
A
#
# COMPACT_ATOMS: atom_id res chain seq x y z
N VAL A 1 14.36 -34.05 26.69
CA VAL A 1 14.73 -32.97 27.63
C VAL A 1 14.43 -31.66 26.93
N SER A 2 13.42 -30.93 27.41
CA SER A 2 12.96 -29.67 26.83
C SER A 2 14.02 -28.58 27.04
N MET A 3 14.53 -28.01 25.95
CA MET A 3 15.38 -26.82 25.97
C MET A 3 14.51 -25.59 26.26
N SER A 4 14.25 -25.34 27.54
CA SER A 4 13.75 -24.04 28.00
C SER A 4 14.96 -23.10 28.07
N GLY A 5 15.36 -22.54 26.93
CA GLY A 5 16.43 -21.56 26.84
C GLY A 5 16.04 -20.31 27.64
N LYS A 6 16.76 -20.03 28.72
CA LYS A 6 16.67 -18.73 29.39
C LYS A 6 17.36 -17.72 28.47
N VAL A 7 16.62 -16.73 27.97
CA VAL A 7 17.18 -15.56 27.28
C VAL A 7 18.31 -14.99 28.17
N SER A 8 19.52 -14.86 27.62
CA SER A 8 20.65 -14.32 28.39
C SER A 8 20.43 -12.82 28.70
N ALA A 9 21.11 -12.28 29.70
CA ALA A 9 20.99 -10.85 30.02
C ALA A 9 21.39 -9.95 28.84
N GLU A 10 22.40 -10.38 28.07
CA GLU A 10 22.88 -9.71 26.87
C GLU A 10 21.84 -9.76 25.73
N GLU A 11 21.21 -10.92 25.49
CA GLU A 11 20.12 -11.02 24.52
C GLU A 11 18.90 -10.19 24.93
N LEU A 12 18.63 -10.09 26.22
CA LEU A 12 17.54 -9.28 26.74
C LEU A 12 17.79 -7.78 26.53
N GLU A 13 19.04 -7.33 26.66
CA GLU A 13 19.44 -5.95 26.35
C GLU A 13 19.33 -5.66 24.85
N GLU A 14 19.80 -6.55 23.98
CA GLU A 14 19.66 -6.41 22.51
C GLU A 14 18.18 -6.31 22.09
N ILE A 15 17.32 -7.14 22.68
CA ILE A 15 15.88 -7.12 22.43
C ILE A 15 15.25 -5.82 22.93
N ARG A 16 15.71 -5.30 24.08
CA ARG A 16 15.25 -4.01 24.63
C ARG A 16 15.65 -2.84 23.76
N GLU A 17 16.89 -2.80 23.29
CA GLU A 17 17.32 -1.78 22.34
C GLU A 17 16.54 -1.86 21.03
N GLY A 18 16.25 -3.09 20.57
CA GLY A 18 15.44 -3.29 19.39
C GLY A 18 14.02 -2.80 19.53
N PHE A 19 13.39 -3.05 20.68
CA PHE A 19 12.08 -2.52 21.02
C PHE A 19 12.06 -0.98 20.99
N GLN A 20 13.03 -0.33 21.65
CA GLN A 20 13.14 1.14 21.68
C GLN A 20 13.42 1.77 20.31
N LYS A 21 14.07 1.03 19.40
CA LYS A 21 14.30 1.49 18.03
C LYS A 21 13.04 1.45 17.16
N VAL A 22 12.03 0.67 17.55
CA VAL A 22 10.76 0.50 16.84
C VAL A 22 9.67 1.37 17.45
N ASP A 23 9.65 1.50 18.77
CA ASP A 23 8.79 2.40 19.54
C ASP A 23 9.24 3.86 19.38
N VAL A 24 8.89 4.45 18.24
CA VAL A 24 9.32 5.80 17.82
C VAL A 24 8.66 6.86 18.68
N ASP A 25 7.41 6.64 19.10
CA ASP A 25 6.67 7.58 19.94
C ASP A 25 6.97 7.43 21.44
N HIS A 26 7.80 6.43 21.80
CA HIS A 26 8.16 6.09 23.18
C HIS A 26 6.94 5.82 24.06
N SER A 27 5.88 5.28 23.47
CA SER A 27 4.66 4.91 24.20
C SER A 27 4.86 3.68 25.08
N GLY A 28 5.94 2.92 24.88
CA GLY A 28 6.17 1.63 25.53
C GLY A 28 5.43 0.48 24.87
N PHE A 29 4.84 0.72 23.69
CA PHE A 29 4.08 -0.25 22.89
C PHE A 29 4.43 -0.09 21.42
N ILE A 30 4.40 -1.19 20.66
CA ILE A 30 4.57 -1.16 19.20
C ILE A 30 3.20 -1.33 18.55
N CYS A 31 2.77 -0.34 17.78
CA CYS A 31 1.53 -0.41 17.01
C CYS A 31 1.75 -0.99 15.60
N ALA A 32 0.64 -1.25 14.90
CA ALA A 32 0.68 -1.76 13.51
C ALA A 32 1.49 -0.86 12.56
N SER A 33 1.45 0.46 12.76
CA SER A 33 2.17 1.42 11.93
C SER A 33 3.68 1.30 12.13
N GLU A 34 4.12 1.31 13.39
CA GLU A 34 5.54 1.19 13.76
C GLU A 34 6.13 -0.15 13.34
N LEU A 35 5.35 -1.23 13.49
CA LEU A 35 5.73 -2.54 13.01
C LEU A 35 5.87 -2.56 11.48
N GLY A 36 4.96 -1.89 10.77
CA GLY A 36 5.04 -1.74 9.30
C GLY A 36 6.24 -0.93 8.85
N ASP A 37 6.57 0.13 9.57
CA ASP A 37 7.72 1.00 9.30
C ASP A 37 9.04 0.27 9.54
N LEU A 38 9.14 -0.55 10.60
CA LEU A 38 10.28 -1.44 10.83
C LEU A 38 10.53 -2.34 9.62
N PHE A 39 9.52 -3.08 9.16
CA PHE A 39 9.68 -4.00 8.02
C PHE A 39 10.05 -3.27 6.72
N ARG A 40 9.58 -2.02 6.57
CA ARG A 40 9.96 -1.15 5.45
C ARG A 40 11.43 -0.72 5.53
N GLU A 41 11.90 -0.28 6.69
CA GLU A 41 13.29 0.18 6.93
C GLU A 41 14.30 -0.95 6.64
N VAL A 42 13.91 -2.20 6.86
CA VAL A 42 14.78 -3.38 6.75
C VAL A 42 14.90 -3.89 5.32
N GLY A 43 14.04 -3.37 4.42
CA GLY A 43 13.93 -3.79 3.02
C GLY A 43 13.11 -5.06 2.85
N CYS A 44 12.20 -5.37 3.78
CA CYS A 44 11.26 -6.49 3.71
C CYS A 44 9.83 -6.02 4.07
N PRO A 45 9.26 -5.06 3.31
CA PRO A 45 7.95 -4.50 3.63
C PRO A 45 6.88 -5.59 3.61
N LEU A 46 6.09 -5.65 4.69
CA LEU A 46 4.96 -6.56 4.79
C LEU A 46 3.64 -5.82 4.52
N PRO A 47 2.66 -6.45 3.84
CA PRO A 47 1.36 -5.85 3.61
C PRO A 47 0.58 -5.70 4.91
N GLY A 48 -0.30 -4.69 4.99
CA GLY A 48 -1.06 -4.36 6.20
C GLY A 48 -1.88 -5.51 6.79
N TYR A 49 -2.37 -6.45 5.97
CA TYR A 49 -3.05 -7.65 6.48
C TYR A 49 -2.07 -8.64 7.15
N GLN A 50 -0.85 -8.79 6.62
CA GLN A 50 0.19 -9.58 7.29
C GLN A 50 0.62 -8.89 8.57
N ILE A 51 0.82 -7.57 8.56
CA ILE A 51 1.09 -6.80 9.79
C ILE A 51 -0.02 -6.99 10.82
N ARG A 52 -1.30 -6.99 10.41
CA ARG A 52 -2.44 -7.26 11.30
C ARG A 52 -2.46 -8.71 11.79
N GLU A 53 -2.14 -9.68 10.94
CA GLU A 53 -1.98 -11.08 11.37
C GLU A 53 -0.80 -11.26 12.32
N LEU A 54 0.31 -10.54 12.09
CA LEU A 54 1.46 -10.53 12.98
C LEU A 54 1.04 -9.96 14.32
N LEU A 55 0.43 -8.79 14.30
CA LEU A 55 -0.05 -8.14 15.50
C LEU A 55 -1.03 -9.05 16.26
N GLN A 56 -2.02 -9.65 15.60
CA GLN A 56 -2.94 -10.61 16.24
C GLN A 56 -2.28 -11.88 16.78
N LYS A 57 -1.14 -12.31 16.20
CA LYS A 57 -0.38 -13.47 16.69
C LYS A 57 0.44 -13.11 17.93
N LEU A 58 0.87 -11.86 18.04
CA LEU A 58 1.79 -11.39 19.07
C LEU A 58 1.06 -10.74 20.25
N ASP A 59 -0.03 -10.05 19.98
CA ASP A 59 -0.95 -9.39 20.90
C ASP A 59 -1.76 -10.43 21.67
N ARG A 60 -1.31 -10.77 22.88
CA ARG A 60 -1.90 -11.77 23.76
C ARG A 60 -3.03 -11.18 24.59
N ASP A 61 -2.89 -9.92 24.99
CA ASP A 61 -3.87 -9.21 25.81
C ASP A 61 -4.99 -8.55 24.98
N LYS A 62 -4.85 -8.54 23.66
CA LYS A 62 -5.78 -8.03 22.64
C LYS A 62 -5.97 -6.52 22.70
N ASP A 63 -4.96 -5.78 23.13
CA ASP A 63 -4.98 -4.31 23.19
C ASP A 63 -4.70 -3.63 21.83
N SER A 64 -4.49 -4.44 20.78
CA SER A 64 -4.11 -4.03 19.42
C SER A 64 -2.75 -3.35 19.33
N ARG A 65 -1.86 -3.62 20.28
CA ARG A 65 -0.47 -3.19 20.33
C ARG A 65 0.40 -4.37 20.77
N ILE A 66 1.71 -4.16 20.81
CA ILE A 66 2.66 -5.17 21.28
C ILE A 66 3.48 -4.52 22.39
N ASN A 67 3.32 -4.99 23.62
CA ASN A 67 4.13 -4.54 24.74
C ASN A 67 5.50 -5.26 24.78
N PHE A 68 6.41 -4.80 25.65
CA PHE A 68 7.76 -5.38 25.73
C PHE A 68 7.76 -6.88 26.08
N GLU A 69 6.85 -7.34 26.94
CA GLU A 69 6.78 -8.75 27.32
C GLU A 69 6.32 -9.62 26.13
N GLU A 70 5.31 -9.17 25.39
CA GLU A 70 4.86 -9.79 24.14
C GLU A 70 5.94 -9.78 23.07
N PHE A 71 6.67 -8.67 22.95
CA PHE A 71 7.80 -8.53 22.04
C PHE A 71 8.93 -9.54 22.35
N THR A 72 9.25 -9.75 23.64
CA THR A 72 10.26 -10.75 24.04
C THR A 72 9.77 -12.19 23.84
N ALA A 73 8.47 -12.44 23.94
CA ALA A 73 7.89 -13.75 23.70
C ALA A 73 7.99 -14.20 22.23
N VAL A 74 8.09 -13.25 21.28
CA VAL A 74 8.27 -13.48 19.83
C VAL A 74 9.59 -14.18 19.51
N GLY A 75 10.62 -13.98 20.35
CA GLY A 75 11.95 -14.56 20.16
C GLY A 75 11.99 -16.09 20.07
N ASN A 76 10.89 -16.78 20.39
CA ASN A 76 10.77 -18.23 20.30
C ASN A 76 10.15 -18.75 18.99
N ASP A 77 9.65 -17.89 18.09
CA ASP A 77 9.16 -18.30 16.76
C ASP A 77 10.21 -18.04 15.67
N ASP A 78 10.81 -19.14 15.21
CA ASP A 78 12.11 -19.22 14.52
C ASP A 78 12.15 -18.47 13.17
N LYS A 79 11.02 -18.31 12.48
CA LYS A 79 10.96 -17.62 11.18
C LYS A 79 10.76 -16.11 11.34
N MET A 80 10.01 -15.71 12.36
CA MET A 80 9.71 -14.29 12.62
C MET A 80 10.88 -13.62 13.32
N ALA A 81 11.45 -14.30 14.32
CA ALA A 81 12.64 -13.85 15.03
C ALA A 81 13.82 -13.64 14.08
N GLN A 82 13.95 -14.41 12.99
CA GLN A 82 14.99 -14.16 11.98
C GLN A 82 14.80 -12.86 11.20
N GLY A 83 13.56 -12.53 10.82
CA GLY A 83 13.24 -11.26 10.15
C GLY A 83 13.49 -10.06 11.06
N PHE A 84 13.09 -10.17 12.33
CA PHE A 84 13.32 -9.17 13.37
C PHE A 84 14.80 -9.05 13.79
N ARG A 85 15.53 -10.15 14.02
CA ARG A 85 16.95 -10.10 14.37
C ARG A 85 17.80 -9.55 13.22
N LYS A 86 17.44 -9.86 11.97
CA LYS A 86 18.08 -9.29 10.77
C LYS A 86 17.76 -7.80 10.59
N ALA A 87 16.58 -7.37 11.03
CA ALA A 87 16.22 -5.96 11.08
C ALA A 87 17.07 -5.17 12.09
N LEU A 88 17.26 -5.76 13.27
CA LEU A 88 18.01 -5.16 14.36
C LEU A 88 19.52 -5.13 14.10
N SER A 89 20.09 -6.20 13.54
CA SER A 89 21.53 -6.27 13.23
C SER A 89 21.96 -5.41 12.04
N LYS A 90 21.07 -5.13 11.08
CA LYS A 90 21.37 -4.20 9.97
C LYS A 90 21.59 -2.76 10.43
N LYS A 91 21.17 -2.40 11.65
CA LYS A 91 21.24 -1.02 12.18
C LYS A 91 22.55 -0.73 12.94
N GLU A 92 23.39 -1.73 13.21
CA GLU A 92 24.74 -1.50 13.77
C GLU A 92 25.71 -0.87 12.76
N GLY A 93 25.42 -0.94 11.45
CA GLY A 93 26.28 -0.43 10.39
C GLY A 93 25.92 0.94 9.83
N VAL A 94 24.86 1.60 10.33
CA VAL A 94 24.37 2.88 9.77
C VAL A 94 24.33 3.94 10.86
N VAL A 95 25.51 4.30 11.36
CA VAL A 95 25.73 5.60 12.00
C VAL A 95 26.70 6.36 11.12
N ALA A 96 26.30 7.60 10.80
CA ALA A 96 27.01 8.61 10.03
C ALA A 96 26.84 8.55 8.50
N ILE A 97 25.68 9.02 8.02
CA ILE A 97 25.71 10.17 7.09
C ILE A 97 24.73 11.23 7.60
N LYS A 98 25.31 12.41 7.76
CA LYS A 98 24.81 13.63 8.35
C LYS A 98 24.32 14.53 7.21
N GLY A 99 23.13 15.13 7.36
CA GLY A 99 22.60 16.19 6.47
C GLY A 99 22.09 15.64 5.14
N THR A 100 21.01 16.11 4.55
CA THR A 100 20.29 17.38 4.66
C THR A 100 18.84 17.13 4.27
N SER A 101 17.94 17.91 4.85
CA SER A 101 16.62 18.14 4.28
C SER A 101 16.74 18.57 2.82
N GLU A 102 16.12 17.83 1.93
CA GLU A 102 15.62 18.36 0.66
C GLU A 102 14.09 18.34 0.77
N LEU A 103 13.59 19.28 1.55
CA LEU A 103 12.23 19.77 1.35
C LEU A 103 12.27 20.69 0.12
N SER A 104 11.37 20.40 -0.82
CA SER A 104 10.76 21.33 -1.77
C SER A 104 11.59 21.72 -2.99
N SER A 105 11.48 20.90 -4.06
CA SER A 105 11.04 21.35 -5.39
C SER A 105 11.26 20.27 -6.46
N GLU A 106 10.42 19.25 -6.55
CA GLU A 106 10.14 18.53 -7.80
C GLU A 106 9.02 17.50 -7.56
N GLY A 107 8.15 17.36 -8.56
CA GLY A 107 6.79 16.82 -8.45
C GLY A 107 6.63 15.49 -7.72
N THR A 108 5.53 15.38 -6.98
CA THR A 108 5.11 14.25 -6.17
C THR A 108 5.22 12.93 -6.94
N THR A 109 6.24 12.14 -6.64
CA THR A 109 6.45 10.80 -7.21
C THR A 109 5.62 9.80 -6.41
N HIS A 110 4.39 9.53 -6.84
CA HIS A 110 3.56 8.50 -6.22
C HIS A 110 3.90 7.13 -6.81
N SER A 111 4.74 6.33 -6.16
CA SER A 111 4.98 4.93 -6.56
C SER A 111 3.78 4.08 -6.10
N ILE A 112 2.85 3.70 -6.98
CA ILE A 112 1.77 2.76 -6.63
C ILE A 112 2.39 1.43 -6.22
N SER A 113 2.05 0.95 -5.02
CA SER A 113 2.53 -0.31 -4.50
C SER A 113 1.86 -1.50 -5.22
N GLU A 114 2.53 -2.66 -5.31
CA GLU A 114 1.93 -3.87 -5.89
C GLU A 114 0.66 -4.30 -5.16
N GLN A 115 0.57 -3.95 -3.87
CA GLN A 115 -0.56 -4.24 -2.99
C GLN A 115 -1.77 -3.37 -3.31
N GLU A 116 -1.58 -2.07 -3.54
CA GLU A 116 -2.65 -1.17 -4.00
C GLU A 116 -3.17 -1.62 -5.36
N ARG A 117 -2.28 -1.98 -6.29
CA ARG A 117 -2.66 -2.54 -7.58
C ARG A 117 -3.54 -3.78 -7.45
N PHE A 118 -3.17 -4.70 -6.56
CA PHE A 118 -3.93 -5.92 -6.31
C PHE A 118 -5.31 -5.62 -5.71
N ALA A 119 -5.38 -4.70 -4.74
CA ALA A 119 -6.62 -4.29 -4.12
C ALA A 119 -7.57 -3.61 -5.13
N PHE A 120 -7.04 -2.68 -5.95
CA PHE A 120 -7.81 -1.99 -6.97
C PHE A 120 -8.34 -2.94 -8.05
N ALA A 121 -7.52 -3.86 -8.55
CA ALA A 121 -7.96 -4.84 -9.53
C ALA A 121 -9.12 -5.69 -9.00
N ASN A 122 -9.03 -6.17 -7.75
CA ASN A 122 -10.11 -6.96 -7.14
C ASN A 122 -11.36 -6.12 -6.84
N TYR A 123 -11.18 -4.87 -6.42
CA TYR A 123 -12.30 -3.94 -6.21
C TYR A 123 -13.05 -3.65 -7.51
N ILE A 124 -12.33 -3.40 -8.60
CA ILE A 124 -12.91 -3.18 -9.93
C ILE A 124 -13.63 -4.45 -10.41
N ASN A 125 -12.99 -5.62 -10.28
CA ASN A 125 -13.57 -6.89 -10.69
C ASN A 125 -14.88 -7.20 -9.98
N SER A 126 -14.97 -6.93 -8.67
CA SER A 126 -16.19 -7.17 -7.89
C SER A 126 -17.26 -6.10 -8.12
N SER A 127 -16.86 -4.84 -8.27
CA SER A 127 -17.80 -3.72 -8.40
C SER A 127 -18.41 -3.60 -9.79
N LEU A 128 -17.66 -3.95 -10.84
CA LEU A 128 -18.07 -3.82 -12.24
C LEU A 128 -18.34 -5.17 -12.93
N GLU A 129 -18.37 -6.29 -12.19
CA GLU A 129 -18.55 -7.65 -12.72
C GLU A 129 -19.73 -7.77 -13.71
N LYS A 130 -20.83 -7.06 -13.41
CA LYS A 130 -22.09 -7.13 -14.16
C LYS A 130 -22.24 -6.01 -15.19
N ASP A 131 -21.30 -5.07 -15.27
CA ASP A 131 -21.41 -3.93 -16.17
C ASP A 131 -21.12 -4.37 -17.63
N PRO A 132 -22.06 -4.16 -18.56
CA PRO A 132 -21.89 -4.59 -19.95
C PRO A 132 -20.78 -3.83 -20.69
N ASP A 133 -20.46 -2.60 -20.26
CA ASP A 133 -19.50 -1.71 -20.92
C ASP A 133 -18.05 -2.01 -20.49
N CYS A 134 -17.83 -2.78 -19.42
CA CYS A 134 -16.51 -3.14 -18.92
C CYS A 134 -16.10 -4.60 -19.26
N LYS A 135 -16.93 -5.36 -19.97
CA LYS A 135 -16.68 -6.78 -20.29
C LYS A 135 -15.41 -7.02 -21.11
N HIS A 136 -14.92 -6.04 -21.86
CA HIS A 136 -13.71 -6.17 -22.66
C HIS A 136 -12.42 -6.05 -21.83
N VAL A 137 -12.50 -5.55 -20.60
CA VAL A 137 -11.36 -5.38 -19.69
C VAL A 137 -11.45 -6.22 -18.42
N LEU A 138 -12.64 -6.77 -18.11
CA LEU A 138 -12.85 -7.63 -16.95
C LEU A 138 -12.82 -9.12 -17.30
N PRO A 139 -12.27 -9.98 -16.41
CA PRO A 139 -11.61 -9.63 -15.15
C PRO A 139 -10.17 -9.13 -15.35
N ILE A 140 -9.77 -8.15 -14.55
CA ILE A 140 -8.40 -7.63 -14.49
C ILE A 140 -7.55 -8.59 -13.67
N ASP A 141 -6.42 -9.04 -14.22
CA ASP A 141 -5.45 -9.84 -13.48
C ASP A 141 -4.68 -8.98 -12.48
N ALA A 142 -4.96 -9.20 -11.19
CA ALA A 142 -4.39 -8.47 -10.06
C ALA A 142 -2.88 -8.67 -9.88
N ASN A 143 -2.29 -9.73 -10.46
CA ASN A 143 -0.87 -10.05 -10.32
C ASN A 143 0.02 -9.38 -11.38
N THR A 144 -0.59 -8.63 -12.30
CA THR A 144 0.09 -8.11 -13.48
C THR A 144 -0.08 -6.60 -13.63
N GLY A 145 0.70 -5.97 -14.50
CA GLY A 145 0.51 -4.57 -14.92
C GLY A 145 -0.74 -4.34 -15.78
N HIS A 146 -1.67 -5.29 -15.88
CA HIS A 146 -2.86 -5.18 -16.71
C HIS A 146 -3.90 -4.18 -16.18
N LEU A 147 -3.85 -3.81 -14.90
CA LEU A 147 -4.70 -2.76 -14.32
C LEU A 147 -4.61 -1.45 -15.12
N PHE A 148 -3.40 -0.99 -15.44
CA PHE A 148 -3.19 0.26 -16.17
C PHE A 148 -3.77 0.22 -17.59
N LYS A 149 -3.64 -0.94 -18.26
CA LYS A 149 -4.24 -1.13 -19.59
C LYS A 149 -5.75 -1.17 -19.54
N ALA A 150 -6.33 -1.72 -18.47
CA ALA A 150 -7.77 -1.83 -18.29
C ALA A 150 -8.46 -0.48 -18.05
N VAL A 151 -7.75 0.49 -17.44
CA VAL A 151 -8.28 1.84 -17.21
C VAL A 151 -7.93 2.85 -18.32
N ALA A 152 -7.01 2.50 -19.22
CA ALA A 152 -6.46 3.40 -20.23
C ALA A 152 -7.47 3.90 -21.27
N ASP A 153 -8.65 3.26 -21.40
CA ASP A 153 -9.72 3.74 -22.27
C ASP A 153 -10.69 4.74 -21.61
N GLY A 154 -10.53 4.95 -20.30
CA GLY A 154 -11.33 5.85 -19.46
C GLY A 154 -12.72 5.33 -19.09
N ILE A 155 -13.18 4.19 -19.61
CA ILE A 155 -14.53 3.68 -19.32
C ILE A 155 -14.62 3.26 -17.85
N VAL A 156 -13.65 2.45 -17.39
CA VAL A 156 -13.60 1.98 -15.99
C VAL A 156 -13.55 3.15 -15.02
N LEU A 157 -12.74 4.18 -15.30
CA LEU A 157 -12.61 5.36 -14.44
C LEU A 157 -13.93 6.11 -14.32
N CYS A 158 -14.62 6.36 -15.44
CA CYS A 158 -15.93 7.01 -15.42
C CYS A 158 -16.95 6.22 -14.60
N LYS A 159 -16.95 4.88 -14.70
CA LYS A 159 -17.85 4.02 -13.94
C LYS A 159 -17.54 4.03 -12.44
N LEU A 160 -16.26 4.00 -12.07
CA LEU A 160 -15.82 4.10 -10.66
C LEU A 160 -16.23 5.44 -10.02
N ILE A 161 -16.21 6.54 -10.78
CA ILE A 161 -16.69 7.84 -10.32
C ILE A 161 -18.18 7.77 -9.98
N ASN A 162 -19.01 7.19 -10.86
CA ASN A 162 -20.44 7.00 -10.58
C ASN A 162 -20.73 6.02 -9.44
N LEU A 163 -19.85 5.04 -9.19
CA LEU A 163 -19.94 4.19 -8.01
C LEU A 163 -19.63 4.95 -6.71
N SER A 164 -18.71 5.91 -6.78
CA SER A 164 -18.32 6.74 -5.63
C SER A 164 -19.39 7.80 -5.34
N VAL A 165 -19.86 8.49 -6.37
CA VAL A 165 -20.92 9.50 -6.31
C VAL A 165 -21.88 9.26 -7.48
N PRO A 166 -23.07 8.70 -7.24
CA PRO A 166 -24.06 8.44 -8.30
C PRO A 166 -24.42 9.70 -9.09
N ASP A 167 -24.74 9.52 -10.38
CA ASP A 167 -25.16 10.57 -11.31
C ASP A 167 -24.13 11.70 -11.57
N THR A 168 -22.86 11.49 -11.21
CA THR A 168 -21.78 12.47 -11.49
C THR A 168 -21.49 12.56 -12.99
N ILE A 169 -21.42 11.42 -13.66
CA ILE A 169 -21.16 11.32 -15.10
C ILE A 169 -22.41 10.74 -15.78
N ASP A 170 -22.97 11.49 -16.73
CA ASP A 170 -23.99 10.95 -17.62
C ASP A 170 -23.37 9.87 -18.52
N GLU A 171 -23.74 8.62 -18.30
CA GLU A 171 -23.18 7.49 -19.04
C GLU A 171 -23.34 7.56 -20.56
N ARG A 172 -24.29 8.35 -21.07
CA ARG A 172 -24.49 8.54 -22.51
C ARG A 172 -23.36 9.33 -23.16
N THR A 173 -22.61 10.09 -22.36
CA THR A 173 -21.46 10.88 -22.80
C THR A 173 -20.16 10.07 -22.86
N ILE A 174 -20.15 8.86 -22.29
CA ILE A 174 -19.00 7.96 -22.33
C ILE A 174 -18.94 7.28 -23.71
N ASN A 175 -17.81 7.41 -24.40
CA ASN A 175 -17.56 6.70 -25.64
C ASN A 175 -17.30 5.21 -25.36
N LYS A 176 -18.23 4.33 -25.78
CA LYS A 176 -18.21 2.88 -25.46
C LYS A 176 -17.89 1.97 -26.67
N LYS A 177 -17.96 2.49 -27.90
CA LYS A 177 -17.82 1.70 -29.14
C LYS A 177 -16.77 2.32 -30.06
N LYS A 178 -15.98 1.48 -30.74
CA LYS A 178 -14.95 1.89 -31.73
C LYS A 178 -14.01 2.96 -31.17
N LEU A 179 -13.39 2.65 -30.03
CA LEU A 179 -12.45 3.55 -29.36
C LEU A 179 -11.28 3.90 -30.28
N THR A 180 -11.18 5.19 -30.60
CA THR A 180 -10.03 5.80 -31.28
C THR A 180 -9.17 6.53 -30.25
N ALA A 181 -7.95 6.89 -30.65
CA ALA A 181 -7.07 7.70 -29.82
C ALA A 181 -7.71 9.01 -29.32
N PHE A 182 -8.63 9.59 -30.09
CA PHE A 182 -9.36 10.81 -29.76
C PHE A 182 -10.49 10.54 -28.76
N THR A 183 -11.37 9.58 -29.05
CA THR A 183 -12.50 9.26 -28.15
C THR A 183 -12.04 8.70 -26.80
N THR A 184 -10.90 7.99 -26.77
CA THR A 184 -10.24 7.60 -25.51
C THR A 184 -9.77 8.82 -24.74
N GLN A 185 -9.17 9.82 -25.41
CA GLN A 185 -8.77 11.06 -24.77
C GLN A 185 -9.98 11.81 -24.17
N GLU A 186 -11.11 11.82 -24.88
CA GLU A 186 -12.36 12.43 -24.39
C GLU A 186 -12.86 11.73 -23.13
N ASN A 187 -12.88 10.40 -23.09
CA ASN A 187 -13.27 9.64 -21.89
C ASN A 187 -12.36 9.95 -20.70
N LEU A 188 -11.04 10.00 -20.92
CA LEU A 188 -10.07 10.26 -19.86
C LEU A 188 -10.19 11.69 -19.31
N ASN A 189 -10.39 12.67 -20.19
CA ASN A 189 -10.67 14.06 -19.78
C ASN A 189 -11.98 14.16 -19.00
N LEU A 190 -13.03 13.45 -19.44
CA LEU A 190 -14.30 13.39 -18.74
C LEU A 190 -14.13 12.83 -17.33
N ALA A 191 -13.38 11.73 -17.18
CA ALA A 191 -13.07 11.15 -15.88
C ALA A 191 -12.30 12.13 -14.98
N LEU A 192 -11.23 12.77 -15.48
CA LEU A 192 -10.42 13.71 -14.70
C LEU A 192 -11.23 14.92 -14.21
N ASN A 193 -12.00 15.54 -15.11
CA ASN A 193 -12.83 16.70 -14.76
C ASN A 193 -13.90 16.33 -13.73
N SER A 194 -14.52 15.15 -13.88
CA SER A 194 -15.55 14.66 -12.98
C SER A 194 -14.98 14.28 -11.61
N ALA A 195 -13.80 13.65 -11.57
CA ALA A 195 -13.06 13.36 -10.34
C ALA A 195 -12.72 14.66 -9.59
N SER A 196 -12.24 15.68 -10.30
CA SER A 196 -11.99 17.00 -9.72
C SER A 196 -13.26 17.62 -9.13
N ALA A 197 -14.39 17.52 -9.84
CA ALA A 197 -15.68 18.06 -9.41
C ALA A 197 -16.22 17.42 -8.13
N ILE A 198 -15.90 16.14 -7.87
CA ILE A 198 -16.28 15.44 -6.63
C ILE A 198 -15.24 15.57 -5.51
N GLY A 199 -14.19 16.39 -5.72
CA GLY A 199 -13.18 16.71 -4.71
C GLY A 199 -11.91 15.86 -4.75
N CYS A 200 -11.69 15.04 -5.78
CA CYS A 200 -10.41 14.33 -5.93
C CYS A 200 -9.31 15.29 -6.35
N GLN A 201 -8.14 15.15 -5.74
CA GLN A 201 -6.96 15.95 -6.05
C GLN A 201 -6.25 15.40 -7.30
N VAL A 202 -6.70 15.81 -8.49
CA VAL A 202 -6.14 15.38 -9.79
C VAL A 202 -5.13 16.36 -10.39
N VAL A 203 -4.57 17.27 -9.58
CA VAL A 203 -3.56 18.23 -10.05
C VAL A 203 -2.30 17.50 -10.52
N ASN A 204 -1.85 17.84 -11.73
CA ASN A 204 -0.71 17.25 -12.43
C ASN A 204 -0.94 15.86 -13.07
N ILE A 205 -2.18 15.42 -13.27
CA ILE A 205 -2.49 14.20 -14.04
C ILE A 205 -3.18 14.59 -15.36
N GLY A 206 -2.52 14.32 -16.49
CA GLY A 206 -3.09 14.51 -17.82
C GLY A 206 -3.73 13.24 -18.38
N ALA A 207 -4.71 13.38 -19.27
CA ALA A 207 -5.30 12.24 -19.96
C ALA A 207 -4.27 11.45 -20.80
N GLN A 208 -3.21 12.10 -21.28
CA GLN A 208 -2.11 11.41 -21.96
C GLN A 208 -1.33 10.49 -21.00
N ASP A 209 -1.18 10.87 -19.74
CA ASP A 209 -0.49 10.07 -18.73
C ASP A 209 -1.28 8.81 -18.36
N LEU A 210 -2.59 8.94 -18.25
CA LEU A 210 -3.51 7.81 -18.02
C LEU A 210 -3.51 6.85 -19.20
N LYS A 211 -3.49 7.38 -20.43
CA LYS A 211 -3.45 6.59 -21.66
C LYS A 211 -2.15 5.82 -21.82
N GLU A 212 -1.02 6.41 -21.42
CA GLU A 212 0.29 5.75 -21.39
C GLU A 212 0.40 4.71 -20.25
N GLY A 213 -0.59 4.66 -19.35
CA GLY A 213 -0.62 3.73 -18.24
C GLY A 213 0.53 3.95 -17.26
N LYS A 214 0.92 5.23 -17.07
CA LYS A 214 2.02 5.59 -16.16
C LYS A 214 1.69 5.11 -14.75
N PRO A 215 2.48 4.17 -14.17
CA PRO A 215 2.14 3.53 -12.90
C PRO A 215 2.12 4.44 -11.67
N HIS A 216 2.38 5.74 -11.82
CA HIS A 216 2.53 6.68 -10.71
C HIS A 216 1.43 7.76 -10.66
N LEU A 217 0.39 7.65 -11.48
CA LEU A 217 -0.60 8.71 -11.72
C LEU A 217 -2.06 8.23 -11.62
N LEU A 218 -2.30 7.06 -11.02
CA LEU A 218 -3.61 6.41 -10.94
C LEU A 218 -3.98 6.02 -9.52
#